data_AF-A0A967N6U7-F1
#
_entry.id   AF-A0A967N6U7-F1
#
_cell.length_a   1.000
_cell.length_b   1.000
_cell.length_c   1.000
_cell.angle_alpha   90.00
_cell.angle_beta   90.00
_cell.angle_gamma   90.00
#
_symmetry.space_group_name_H-M   'P 1'
#
loop_
_entity.id
_entity.type
_entity.pdbx_description
1 polymer ?
#
loop_
_entity_poly.entity_id
_entity_poly.type
_entity_poly.pdbx_seq_one_letter_code
_entity_poly.pdbx_strand_id
1 'polypeptide(L)' 'ESERAAMRIMPGRVTIVRPGLIIGPGDETDRFTYWPVRIHRGGEVLAPGDGTDPVQIIDVRDFTE' A
#
# COMPACT_ATOMS: atom_id res chain seq x y z
N GLU A 1 14.84 -9.75 5.55
CA GLU A 1 16.12 -10.45 5.29
C GLU A 1 16.68 -10.08 3.92
N SER A 2 15.84 -10.08 2.88
CA SER A 2 16.20 -9.74 1.49
C SER A 2 16.93 -8.40 1.33
N GLU A 3 16.48 -7.33 2.01
CA GLU A 3 17.17 -6.02 1.97
C GLU A 3 18.64 -6.10 2.43
N ARG A 4 18.89 -6.79 3.56
CA ARG A 4 20.24 -6.99 4.11
C ARG A 4 21.09 -7.84 3.16
N ALA A 5 20.50 -8.84 2.51
CA ALA A 5 21.18 -9.65 1.52
C ALA A 5 21.56 -8.83 0.27
N ALA A 6 20.65 -7.99 -0.24
CA ALA A 6 20.90 -7.14 -1.40
C ALA A 6 22.05 -6.15 -1.15
N MET A 7 22.05 -5.46 0.00
CA MET A 7 23.13 -4.54 0.37
C MET A 7 24.50 -5.22 0.45
N ARG A 8 24.55 -6.48 0.92
CA ARG A 8 25.79 -7.26 1.01
C ARG A 8 26.33 -7.68 -0.36
N ILE A 9 25.44 -8.06 -1.29
CA ILE A 9 25.83 -8.57 -2.62
C ILE A 9 26.14 -7.42 -3.59
N MET A 10 25.48 -6.26 -3.43
CA MET A 10 25.60 -5.10 -4.32
C MET A 10 25.99 -3.83 -3.53
N PRO A 11 27.16 -3.81 -2.87
CA PRO A 11 27.56 -2.68 -2.04
C PRO A 11 27.64 -1.38 -2.85
N GLY A 12 27.10 -0.29 -2.30
CA GLY A 12 27.06 1.03 -2.94
C GLY A 12 26.13 1.15 -4.15
N ARG A 13 25.37 0.11 -4.49
CA ARG A 13 24.48 0.04 -5.66
C ARG A 13 23.03 -0.30 -5.32
N VAL A 14 22.62 -0.11 -4.06
CA VAL A 14 21.27 -0.44 -3.58
C VAL A 14 20.66 0.80 -2.94
N THR A 15 19.46 1.14 -3.39
CA THR A 15 18.56 2.10 -2.74
C THR A 15 17.37 1.32 -2.18
N ILE A 16 17.07 1.49 -0.89
CA ILE A 16 15.92 0.85 -0.25
C ILE A 16 14.81 1.89 -0.14
N VAL A 17 13.68 1.63 -0.80
CA VAL A 17 12.46 2.45 -0.71
C VAL A 17 11.39 1.64 0.02
N ARG A 18 10.72 2.25 1.01
CA ARG A 18 9.70 1.59 1.85
C ARG A 18 8.36 2.34 1.77
N PRO A 19 7.67 2.28 0.63
CA PRO A 19 6.36 2.89 0.51
C PRO A 19 5.34 2.19 1.42
N GLY A 20 4.30 2.95 1.80
CA GLY A 20 3.11 2.39 2.45
C GLY A 20 2.23 1.63 1.45
N LEU A 21 0.91 1.69 1.63
CA LEU A 21 -0.03 1.05 0.71
C LEU A 21 -0.09 1.83 -0.63
N ILE A 22 0.43 1.21 -1.70
CA ILE A 22 0.27 1.71 -3.07
C ILE A 22 -1.02 1.15 -3.66
N ILE A 23 -1.80 2.00 -4.32
CA ILE A 23 -3.08 1.67 -4.98
C ILE A 23 -3.11 2.25 -6.40
N GLY A 24 -4.01 1.76 -7.25
CA GLY A 24 -4.31 2.39 -8.52
C GLY A 24 -4.59 1.38 -9.63
N PRO A 25 -4.59 1.80 -10.90
CA PRO A 25 -4.79 0.91 -12.04
C PRO A 25 -3.82 -0.28 -12.01
N GLY A 26 -4.36 -1.51 -12.10
CA GLY A 26 -3.59 -2.76 -12.05
C GLY A 26 -3.37 -3.36 -10.66
N ASP A 27 -3.88 -2.73 -9.59
CA ASP A 27 -3.92 -3.35 -8.26
C ASP A 27 -5.08 -4.35 -8.15
N GLU A 28 -4.75 -5.64 -8.13
CA GLU A 28 -5.72 -6.75 -7.98
C GLU A 28 -5.88 -7.22 -6.53
N THR A 29 -5.27 -6.53 -5.56
CA THR A 29 -5.17 -7.03 -4.17
C THR A 29 -6.41 -6.79 -3.31
N ASP A 30 -7.37 -5.99 -3.78
CA ASP A 30 -8.60 -5.57 -3.09
C ASP A 30 -8.43 -4.85 -1.73
N ARG A 31 -7.19 -4.62 -1.29
CA ARG A 31 -6.87 -4.05 0.02
C ARG A 31 -7.43 -2.64 0.22
N PHE A 32 -7.49 -1.86 -0.85
CA PHE A 32 -8.15 -0.56 -0.85
C PHE A 32 -9.56 -0.63 -1.45
N THR A 33 -9.74 -1.29 -2.59
CA THR A 33 -10.99 -1.25 -3.37
C THR A 33 -12.19 -1.87 -2.65
N TYR A 34 -11.97 -2.75 -1.66
CA TYR A 34 -13.03 -3.24 -0.79
C TYR A 34 -13.87 -2.10 -0.21
N TRP A 35 -13.23 -1.03 0.30
CA TRP A 35 -13.91 0.09 0.97
C TRP A 35 -14.82 0.91 0.05
N PRO A 36 -14.36 1.51 -1.06
CA PRO A 36 -15.23 2.28 -1.94
C PRO A 36 -16.35 1.41 -2.54
N VAL A 37 -16.07 0.15 -2.90
CA VAL A 37 -17.09 -0.78 -3.41
C VAL A 37 -18.12 -1.10 -2.32
N ARG A 38 -17.68 -1.36 -1.09
CA ARG A 38 -18.60 -1.60 0.03
C ARG A 38 -19.41 -0.37 0.33
N ILE A 39 -18.79 0.79 0.52
CA ILE A 39 -19.50 2.04 0.82
C ILE A 39 -20.57 2.32 -0.24
N HIS A 40 -20.26 2.11 -1.53
CA HIS A 40 -21.24 2.26 -2.61
C HIS A 40 -22.46 1.32 -2.47
N ARG A 41 -22.25 0.06 -2.04
CA ARG A 41 -23.35 -0.89 -1.77
C ARG A 41 -24.19 -0.52 -0.55
N GLY A 42 -23.72 0.37 0.32
CA GLY A 42 -24.42 0.81 1.53
C GLY A 42 -24.48 -0.25 2.64
N GLY A 43 -25.37 -0.02 3.59
CA GLY A 43 -25.56 -0.84 4.79
C GLY A 43 -24.45 -0.66 5.83
N GLU A 44 -24.37 -1.57 6.78
CA GLU A 44 -23.33 -1.58 7.82
C GLU A 44 -21.98 -2.03 7.22
N VAL A 45 -20.96 -1.19 7.34
CA VAL A 45 -19.61 -1.46 6.82
C VAL A 45 -18.67 -1.74 7.98
N LEU A 46 -18.12 -2.97 8.05
CA LEU A 46 -17.09 -3.32 9.02
C LEU A 46 -15.85 -2.47 8.76
N ALA A 47 -15.31 -1.75 9.74
CA ALA A 47 -14.04 -1.01 9.71
C ALA A 47 -13.04 -1.60 10.72
N PRO A 48 -11.74 -1.77 10.38
CA PRO A 48 -10.74 -2.26 11.33
C PRO A 48 -10.39 -1.18 12.37
N GLY A 49 -9.91 -1.63 13.53
CA GLY A 49 -9.45 -0.74 14.61
C GLY A 49 -10.60 -0.02 15.31
N ASP A 50 -10.30 1.13 15.89
CA ASP A 50 -11.24 2.01 16.60
C ASP A 50 -11.58 3.29 15.81
N GLY A 51 -11.09 3.39 14.58
CA GLY A 51 -11.28 4.55 13.70
C GLY A 51 -10.33 5.72 13.99
N THR A 52 -9.36 5.57 14.89
CA THR A 52 -8.34 6.60 15.18
C THR A 52 -7.00 6.36 14.48
N ASP A 53 -6.79 5.14 13.96
CA ASP A 53 -5.59 4.76 13.24
C ASP A 53 -5.42 5.62 11.97
N PRO A 54 -4.23 6.22 11.74
CA PRO A 54 -3.98 6.98 10.53
C PRO A 54 -3.94 6.06 9.31
N VAL A 55 -4.57 6.51 8.22
CA VAL A 55 -4.51 5.83 6.92
C VAL A 55 -3.57 6.60 5.99
N GLN A 56 -2.59 5.90 5.42
CA GLN A 56 -1.71 6.43 4.37
C GLN A 56 -1.82 5.56 3.12
N ILE A 57 -2.10 6.22 2.00
CA ILE A 57 -2.25 5.60 0.69
C ILE A 57 -1.43 6.41 -0.32
N ILE A 58 -0.84 5.72 -1.29
CA ILE A 58 -0.03 6.30 -2.37
C ILE A 58 -0.65 5.89 -3.70
N ASP A 59 -0.94 6.84 -4.59
CA ASP A 59 -1.34 6.51 -5.95
C ASP A 59 -0.12 5.98 -6.72
N VAL A 60 -0.31 4.88 -7.46
CA VAL A 60 0.77 4.25 -8.24
C VAL A 60 1.36 5.19 -9.27
N ARG A 61 0.57 6.11 -9.84
CA ARG A 61 1.05 7.08 -10.83
C ARG A 61 2.02 8.07 -10.19
N ASP A 62 1.68 8.59 -9.01
CA ASP A 62 2.54 9.47 -8.23
C ASP A 62 3.83 8.76 -7.76
N PHE A 63 3.75 7.46 -7.47
CA PHE A 63 4.93 6.68 -7.06
C PHE A 63 5.93 6.42 -8.20
N THR A 64 5.46 6.50 -9.45
CA THR A 64 6.27 6.17 -10.64
C THR A 64 6.92 7.35 -11.33
N GLU A 65 6.55 8.59 -10.99
CA GLU A 65 7.17 9.82 -11.48
C GLU A 65 8.50 10.12 -10.78
#